data_AF-A0A956K2P6-F1
#
_entry.id   AF-A0A956K2P6-F1
#
_cell.length_a   1.000
_cell.length_b   1.000
_cell.length_c   1.000
_cell.angle_alpha   90.00
_cell.angle_beta   90.00
_cell.angle_gamma   90.00
#
_symmetry.space_group_name_H-M   'P 1'
#
loop_
_entity.id
_entity.type
_entity.pdbx_description
1 polymer ?
#
loop_
_entity_poly.entity_id
_entity_poly.type
_entity_poly.pdbx_seq_one_letter_code
_entity_poly.pdbx_strand_id
1 'polypeptide(L)'
;MRLTWLAESVFLSVVVSLALAVAGAGCGGDDGGAAIDAAVHDTAVAIDASAPDGGGTGSVCGGKAGLTCDAEHYCDHTDNGCGFDDGQGTCQPRPPDCPQGQTPTCGCDGTVYDSPCAAATAGVDVNDYNGCTPPLDTFRCGHLFCAAGTEYCQRGVSDVGGYADDWACVAIPAACNPGALDCACLADEPCGAWCTQDGTDFTLTCPGG
;
A
#
# COMPACT_ATOMS: atom_id res chain seq x y z
N MET A 1 56.23 2.44 24.48
CA MET A 1 56.09 3.59 23.55
C MET A 1 54.58 3.82 23.36
N ARG A 2 53.92 4.82 23.97
CA ARG A 2 53.81 6.26 23.56
C ARG A 2 53.49 6.38 22.05
N LEU A 3 52.44 6.99 21.51
CA LEU A 3 51.50 8.08 21.88
C LEU A 3 50.17 7.88 21.09
N THR A 4 48.98 7.93 21.70
CA THR A 4 48.01 9.07 21.72
C THR A 4 47.98 9.98 20.49
N TRP A 5 46.87 9.94 19.74
CA TRP A 5 46.43 11.03 18.85
C TRP A 5 45.19 11.69 19.46
N LEU A 6 45.39 12.92 19.91
CA LEU A 6 44.38 13.89 20.35
C LEU A 6 44.10 14.85 19.18
N ALA A 7 42.84 15.29 19.07
CA ALA A 7 42.36 16.66 18.74
C ALA A 7 42.85 17.29 17.41
N GLU A 8 42.08 18.02 16.60
CA GLU A 8 41.17 19.16 16.76
C GLU A 8 40.34 19.23 15.45
N SER A 9 39.11 19.75 15.40
CA SER A 9 38.92 21.18 15.15
C SER A 9 37.45 21.57 15.26
N VAL A 10 37.23 22.57 16.10
CA VAL A 10 36.03 23.37 16.28
C VAL A 10 35.84 24.27 15.05
N PHE A 11 34.68 24.22 14.40
CA PHE A 11 34.16 25.37 13.64
C PHE A 11 32.69 25.62 13.97
N LEU A 12 32.57 26.54 14.93
CA LEU A 12 31.43 27.39 15.22
C LEU A 12 30.97 28.12 13.94
N SER A 13 29.69 28.02 13.59
CA SER A 13 28.99 29.09 12.86
C SER A 13 27.49 29.00 13.12
N VAL A 14 27.10 29.80 14.12
CA VAL A 14 25.74 30.25 14.39
C VAL A 14 25.29 31.14 13.22
N VAL A 15 24.18 30.81 12.57
CA VAL A 15 23.42 31.77 11.73
C VAL A 15 21.95 31.75 12.14
N VAL A 16 21.69 32.63 13.10
CA VAL A 16 20.51 33.48 13.32
C VAL A 16 19.39 33.37 12.27
N SER A 17 18.26 32.85 12.76
CA SER A 17 16.88 33.33 12.63
C SER A 17 16.47 34.25 11.45
N LEU A 18 15.46 33.80 10.70
CA LEU A 18 14.43 34.69 10.18
C LEU A 18 13.05 33.99 10.24
N ALA A 19 12.37 34.17 11.37
CA ALA A 19 10.94 33.88 11.49
C ALA A 19 10.18 35.08 10.90
N LEU A 20 9.61 34.91 9.71
CA LEU A 20 8.70 35.88 9.11
C LEU A 20 7.26 35.49 9.49
N ALA A 21 6.79 36.02 10.61
CA ALA A 21 5.38 36.01 10.97
C ALA A 21 4.65 37.08 10.16
N VAL A 22 3.84 36.66 9.18
CA VAL A 22 2.86 37.55 8.54
C VAL A 22 1.50 37.30 9.19
N ALA A 23 1.15 38.18 10.13
CA ALA A 23 -0.19 38.31 10.64
C ALA A 23 -1.05 39.04 9.60
N GLY A 24 -1.88 38.28 8.88
CA GLY A 24 -2.96 38.82 8.06
C GLY A 24 -4.23 38.96 8.89
N ALA A 25 -4.59 40.20 9.19
CA ALA A 25 -5.87 40.58 9.77
C ALA A 25 -7.03 40.19 8.83
N GLY A 26 -8.11 39.67 9.41
CA GLY A 26 -9.30 39.26 8.68
C GLY A 26 -10.11 40.40 8.08
N CYS A 27 -11.04 40.02 7.22
CA CYS A 27 -12.31 40.68 7.02
C CYS A 27 -13.41 39.60 7.00
N GLY A 28 -14.30 39.68 8.00
CA GLY A 28 -15.55 38.93 8.01
C GLY A 28 -16.53 39.51 7.00
N GLY A 29 -17.33 38.64 6.40
CA GLY A 29 -18.46 38.97 5.55
C GLY A 29 -19.57 37.96 5.82
N ASP A 30 -20.43 38.28 6.78
CA ASP A 30 -21.76 37.69 6.94
C ASP A 30 -22.69 38.34 5.92
N ASP A 31 -22.96 37.67 4.79
CA ASP A 31 -24.04 38.06 3.90
C ASP A 31 -25.23 37.10 4.12
N GLY A 32 -26.26 37.66 4.75
CA GLY A 32 -27.48 36.99 5.13
C GLY A 32 -28.21 36.34 3.97
N GLY A 33 -28.80 35.18 4.26
CA GLY A 33 -29.71 34.48 3.37
C GLY A 33 -30.90 35.35 2.98
N ALA A 34 -31.00 35.65 1.68
CA ALA A 34 -32.27 35.99 1.07
C ALA A 34 -32.98 34.68 0.70
N ALA A 35 -34.06 34.37 1.42
CA ALA A 35 -35.03 33.37 1.01
C ALA A 35 -35.62 33.79 -0.35
N ILE A 36 -35.41 32.97 -1.38
CA ILE A 36 -36.22 33.00 -2.60
C ILE A 36 -37.35 31.99 -2.43
N ASP A 37 -38.55 32.48 -2.11
CA ASP A 37 -39.78 31.73 -2.28
C ASP A 37 -40.04 31.56 -3.79
N ALA A 38 -39.70 30.39 -4.33
CA ALA A 38 -40.14 29.94 -5.64
C ALA A 38 -40.61 28.48 -5.53
N ALA A 39 -41.93 28.33 -5.36
CA ALA A 39 -42.61 27.05 -5.50
C ALA A 39 -42.43 26.53 -6.94
N VAL A 40 -41.58 25.50 -7.11
CA VAL A 40 -41.52 24.69 -8.33
C VAL A 40 -41.32 23.23 -7.95
N HIS A 41 -42.40 22.46 -8.12
CA HIS A 41 -42.50 20.99 -8.23
C HIS A 41 -41.53 20.10 -7.42
N ASP A 42 -42.12 19.51 -6.38
CA ASP A 42 -41.61 18.50 -5.47
C ASP A 42 -41.42 17.13 -6.16
N THR A 43 -40.19 16.85 -6.60
CA THR A 43 -39.44 15.61 -6.29
C THR A 43 -37.95 15.85 -6.59
N ALA A 44 -37.35 16.84 -5.92
CA ALA A 44 -35.90 17.00 -5.91
C ALA A 44 -35.36 16.29 -4.66
N VAL A 45 -34.72 15.14 -4.85
CA VAL A 45 -33.84 14.56 -3.82
C VAL A 45 -32.83 15.63 -3.45
N ALA A 46 -32.84 16.06 -2.19
CA ALA A 46 -31.84 16.98 -1.68
C ALA A 46 -30.46 16.33 -1.88
N ILE A 47 -29.66 16.87 -2.81
CA ILE A 47 -28.23 16.63 -2.78
C ILE A 47 -27.72 17.53 -1.67
N ASP A 48 -27.66 16.97 -0.48
CA ASP A 48 -27.12 17.60 0.70
C ASP A 48 -25.67 17.98 0.42
N ALA A 49 -25.37 19.28 0.40
CA ALA A 49 -24.02 19.81 0.21
C ALA A 49 -23.24 19.81 1.54
N SER A 50 -23.39 18.75 2.33
CA SER A 50 -22.41 18.36 3.32
C SER A 50 -21.14 17.89 2.60
N ALA A 51 -20.02 17.75 3.29
CA ALA A 51 -18.76 17.23 2.74
C ALA A 51 -18.99 16.00 1.82
N PRO A 52 -18.06 15.65 0.90
CA PRO A 52 -18.19 14.36 0.22
C PRO A 52 -18.06 13.27 1.28
N ASP A 53 -19.19 12.87 1.86
CA ASP A 53 -19.34 11.62 2.54
C ASP A 53 -18.98 10.62 1.45
N GLY A 54 -17.76 10.08 1.56
CA GLY A 54 -17.23 9.21 0.54
C GLY A 54 -18.17 8.04 0.26
N GLY A 55 -17.98 7.37 -0.86
CA GLY A 55 -18.84 6.25 -1.22
C GLY A 55 -18.72 5.09 -0.22
N GLY A 56 -19.84 4.47 0.13
CA GLY A 56 -19.87 3.21 0.90
C GLY A 56 -19.62 1.98 0.02
N THR A 57 -19.82 0.78 0.57
CA THR A 57 -19.50 -0.51 -0.08
C THR A 57 -19.95 -0.55 -1.55
N GLY A 58 -19.03 -0.90 -2.45
CA GLY A 58 -19.32 -1.04 -3.88
C GLY A 58 -19.30 0.28 -4.67
N SER A 59 -19.12 1.43 -4.01
CA SER A 59 -18.96 2.71 -4.70
C SER A 59 -17.63 2.77 -5.44
N VAL A 60 -17.59 3.49 -6.56
CA VAL A 60 -16.35 3.74 -7.29
C VAL A 60 -15.50 4.77 -6.53
N CYS A 61 -14.21 4.51 -6.44
CA CYS A 61 -13.22 5.40 -5.81
C CYS A 61 -11.98 5.57 -6.71
N GLY A 62 -11.12 6.53 -6.38
CA GLY A 62 -9.93 6.86 -7.16
C GLY A 62 -10.25 7.59 -8.47
N GLY A 63 -9.48 7.25 -9.51
CA GLY A 63 -9.59 7.87 -10.84
C GLY A 63 -9.22 9.34 -10.91
N LYS A 64 -9.33 9.92 -12.11
CA LYS A 64 -9.04 11.36 -12.37
C LYS A 64 -9.89 12.30 -11.52
N ALA A 65 -11.08 11.85 -11.13
CA ALA A 65 -12.00 12.61 -10.30
C ALA A 65 -11.61 12.61 -8.81
N GLY A 66 -10.70 11.73 -8.38
CA GLY A 66 -10.27 11.62 -6.99
C GLY A 66 -11.41 11.23 -6.05
N LEU A 67 -12.29 10.33 -6.48
CA LEU A 67 -13.42 9.88 -5.67
C LEU A 67 -12.89 9.16 -4.42
N THR A 68 -13.49 9.40 -3.27
CA THR A 68 -13.06 8.82 -1.98
C THR A 68 -14.14 7.92 -1.40
N CYS A 69 -13.71 6.97 -0.58
CA CYS A 69 -14.62 6.14 0.22
C CYS A 69 -14.91 6.81 1.57
N ASP A 70 -16.01 6.42 2.21
CA ASP A 70 -16.29 6.87 3.57
C ASP A 70 -15.25 6.36 4.59
N ALA A 71 -15.38 6.81 5.83
CA ALA A 71 -14.42 6.48 6.89
C ALA A 71 -14.38 4.99 7.27
N GLU A 72 -15.42 4.21 6.93
CA GLU A 72 -15.53 2.79 7.22
C GLU A 72 -15.04 1.91 6.05
N HIS A 73 -14.57 2.52 4.96
CA HIS A 73 -14.13 1.83 3.74
C HIS A 73 -12.73 2.24 3.30
N TYR A 74 -12.09 1.37 2.53
CA TYR A 74 -10.85 1.67 1.80
C TYR A 74 -11.08 1.51 0.31
N CYS A 75 -10.26 2.18 -0.50
CA CYS A 75 -10.36 2.07 -1.96
C CYS A 75 -9.51 0.89 -2.44
N ASP A 76 -10.15 -0.21 -2.78
CA ASP A 76 -9.52 -1.40 -3.37
C ASP A 76 -9.30 -1.15 -4.87
N HIS A 77 -8.05 -0.89 -5.24
CA HIS A 77 -7.68 -0.56 -6.60
C HIS A 77 -7.45 -1.83 -7.42
N THR A 78 -7.87 -1.76 -8.69
CA THR A 78 -7.62 -2.85 -9.63
C THR A 78 -6.13 -3.20 -9.69
N ASP A 79 -5.84 -4.50 -9.76
CA ASP A 79 -4.49 -5.08 -9.79
C ASP A 79 -3.59 -4.70 -8.60
N ASN A 80 -4.16 -4.27 -7.45
CA ASN A 80 -3.40 -3.72 -6.32
C ASN A 80 -2.44 -2.60 -6.77
N GLY A 81 -2.88 -1.82 -7.77
CA GLY A 81 -2.05 -0.85 -8.48
C GLY A 81 -2.05 0.56 -7.88
N CYS A 82 -2.68 0.75 -6.71
CA CYS A 82 -2.69 2.03 -6.00
C CYS A 82 -3.18 3.23 -6.83
N GLY A 83 -4.10 2.99 -7.76
CA GLY A 83 -4.64 4.04 -8.64
C GLY A 83 -3.68 4.54 -9.71
N PHE A 84 -2.65 3.77 -10.06
CA PHE A 84 -1.73 4.08 -11.16
C PHE A 84 -2.49 4.42 -12.46
N ASP A 85 -2.00 5.42 -13.21
CA ASP A 85 -2.64 5.96 -14.42
C ASP A 85 -4.12 6.35 -14.26
N ASP A 86 -4.47 6.92 -13.11
CA ASP A 86 -5.85 7.26 -12.74
C ASP A 86 -6.76 6.02 -12.71
N GLY A 87 -6.19 4.90 -12.24
CA GLY A 87 -6.92 3.68 -11.96
C GLY A 87 -8.03 3.93 -10.96
N GLN A 88 -9.22 3.43 -11.27
CA GLN A 88 -10.33 3.42 -10.33
C GLN A 88 -10.25 2.17 -9.45
N GLY A 89 -10.97 2.22 -8.35
CA GLY A 89 -11.16 1.10 -7.45
C GLY A 89 -12.61 1.00 -7.01
N THR A 90 -12.86 0.08 -6.10
CA THR A 90 -14.15 -0.09 -5.45
C THR A 90 -13.99 0.06 -3.95
N CYS A 91 -14.91 0.78 -3.30
CA CYS A 91 -14.90 0.91 -1.85
C CYS A 91 -15.24 -0.44 -1.21
N GLN A 92 -14.27 -0.98 -0.46
CA GLN A 92 -14.41 -2.21 0.32
C GLN A 92 -14.44 -1.87 1.82
N PRO A 93 -15.23 -2.60 2.63
CA PRO A 93 -15.33 -2.32 4.05
C PRO A 93 -14.00 -2.58 4.74
N ARG A 94 -13.65 -1.71 5.70
CA ARG A 94 -12.50 -1.93 6.57
C ARG A 94 -12.83 -3.05 7.56
N PRO A 95 -11.96 -4.06 7.71
CA PRO A 95 -12.13 -5.07 8.75
C PRO A 95 -12.11 -4.42 10.14
N PRO A 96 -12.95 -4.86 11.10
CA PRO A 96 -12.95 -4.33 12.46
C PRO A 96 -11.77 -4.85 13.30
N ASP A 97 -11.23 -6.02 12.94
CA ASP A 97 -10.11 -6.66 13.60
C ASP A 97 -9.35 -7.57 12.63
N CYS A 98 -8.09 -7.86 12.98
CA CYS A 98 -7.20 -8.69 12.18
C CYS A 98 -6.62 -9.84 12.98
N PRO A 99 -6.54 -11.05 12.39
CA PRO A 99 -5.79 -12.14 13.00
C PRO A 99 -4.31 -11.78 13.12
N GLN A 100 -3.71 -12.23 14.23
CA GLN A 100 -2.29 -12.00 14.52
C GLN A 100 -1.39 -12.99 13.76
N GLY A 101 -0.13 -12.61 13.55
CA GLY A 101 0.90 -13.51 12.99
C GLY A 101 0.79 -13.76 11.49
N GLN A 102 0.35 -12.77 10.72
CA GLN A 102 0.29 -12.82 9.26
C GLN A 102 1.59 -12.28 8.62
N THR A 103 1.66 -12.39 7.30
CA THR A 103 2.81 -11.94 6.50
C THR A 103 2.80 -10.42 6.33
N PRO A 104 3.93 -9.73 6.57
CA PRO A 104 4.04 -8.29 6.34
C PRO A 104 3.74 -7.92 4.88
N THR A 105 3.09 -6.77 4.68
CA THR A 105 2.68 -6.28 3.36
C THR A 105 3.10 -4.84 3.12
N CYS A 106 3.26 -4.46 1.86
CA CYS A 106 3.43 -3.08 1.43
C CYS A 106 2.07 -2.45 1.11
N GLY A 107 1.76 -1.31 1.74
CA GLY A 107 0.60 -0.49 1.42
C GLY A 107 0.86 0.52 0.30
N CYS A 108 -0.21 1.02 -0.31
CA CYS A 108 -0.17 2.09 -1.30
C CYS A 108 0.38 3.42 -0.78
N ASP A 109 0.37 3.62 0.54
CA ASP A 109 0.96 4.77 1.22
C ASP A 109 2.49 4.66 1.40
N GLY A 110 3.10 3.55 0.96
CA GLY A 110 4.53 3.28 1.14
C GLY A 110 4.90 2.77 2.53
N THR A 111 3.92 2.47 3.38
CA THR A 111 4.13 1.91 4.71
C THR A 111 4.08 0.38 4.66
N VAL A 112 4.96 -0.27 5.44
CA VAL A 112 4.86 -1.72 5.66
C VAL A 112 3.91 -1.97 6.82
N TYR A 113 2.86 -2.75 6.57
CA TYR A 113 1.89 -3.20 7.56
C TYR A 113 2.18 -4.64 7.97
N ASP A 114 1.78 -5.03 9.18
CA ASP A 114 1.95 -6.41 9.67
C ASP A 114 1.15 -7.44 8.86
N SER A 115 0.12 -7.00 8.12
CA SER A 115 -0.69 -7.85 7.24
C SER A 115 -1.53 -7.05 6.23
N PRO A 116 -2.03 -7.68 5.15
CA PRO A 116 -3.04 -7.09 4.25
C PRO A 116 -4.28 -6.61 5.01
N CYS A 117 -4.72 -7.38 6.01
CA CYS A 117 -5.83 -6.97 6.87
C CYS A 117 -5.52 -5.69 7.65
N ALA A 118 -4.30 -5.56 8.18
CA ALA A 118 -3.89 -4.37 8.94
C ALA A 118 -3.85 -3.13 8.05
N ALA A 119 -3.41 -3.27 6.79
CA ALA A 119 -3.48 -2.22 5.79
C ALA A 119 -4.95 -1.82 5.51
N ALA A 120 -5.81 -2.80 5.24
CA ALA A 120 -7.24 -2.56 4.99
C ALA A 120 -7.94 -1.89 6.18
N THR A 121 -7.62 -2.30 7.41
CA THR A 121 -8.14 -1.67 8.65
C THR A 121 -7.71 -0.21 8.76
N ALA A 122 -6.47 0.10 8.34
CA ALA A 122 -5.96 1.47 8.28
C ALA A 122 -6.58 2.30 7.14
N GLY A 123 -7.37 1.68 6.25
CA GLY A 123 -7.95 2.35 5.10
C GLY A 123 -7.06 2.36 3.86
N VAL A 124 -6.05 1.50 3.83
CA VAL A 124 -4.99 1.51 2.82
C VAL A 124 -5.02 0.20 2.05
N ASP A 125 -5.01 0.32 0.73
CA ASP A 125 -4.90 -0.83 -0.17
C ASP A 125 -3.45 -1.34 -0.25
N VAL A 126 -3.28 -2.59 -0.66
CA VAL A 126 -1.96 -3.20 -0.84
C VAL A 126 -1.35 -2.81 -2.19
N ASN A 127 -0.02 -2.88 -2.28
CA ASN A 127 0.73 -2.47 -3.47
C ASN A 127 1.61 -3.61 -4.01
N ASP A 128 1.23 -4.15 -5.17
CA ASP A 128 1.95 -5.28 -5.79
C ASP A 128 3.24 -4.89 -6.52
N TYR A 129 3.38 -3.64 -6.93
CA TYR A 129 4.41 -3.26 -7.90
C TYR A 129 5.68 -2.75 -7.24
N ASN A 130 5.57 -1.80 -6.32
CA ASN A 130 6.67 -1.21 -5.55
C ASN A 130 6.19 0.00 -4.75
N GLY A 131 6.76 0.20 -3.56
CA GLY A 131 6.46 1.37 -2.74
C GLY A 131 7.19 1.39 -1.41
N CYS A 132 7.49 0.21 -0.87
CA CYS A 132 8.08 0.04 0.45
C CYS A 132 9.47 -0.58 0.41
N THR A 133 10.31 -0.21 1.38
CA THR A 133 11.58 -0.90 1.65
C THR A 133 11.30 -2.23 2.38
N PRO A 134 11.81 -3.38 1.88
CA PRO A 134 11.66 -4.65 2.59
C PRO A 134 12.27 -4.60 3.99
N PRO A 135 11.60 -5.18 5.00
CA PRO A 135 12.19 -5.45 6.31
C PRO A 135 13.46 -6.31 6.22
N LEU A 136 14.28 -6.30 7.28
CA LEU A 136 15.50 -7.13 7.34
C LEU A 136 15.16 -8.62 7.21
N ASP A 137 16.03 -9.36 6.54
CA ASP A 137 15.90 -10.81 6.28
C ASP A 137 14.62 -11.21 5.52
N THR A 138 14.01 -10.27 4.80
CA THR A 138 12.86 -10.52 3.92
C THR A 138 13.11 -10.04 2.49
N PHE A 139 12.35 -10.59 1.55
CA PHE A 139 12.34 -10.18 0.15
C PHE A 139 10.91 -10.00 -0.36
N ARG A 140 10.76 -9.35 -1.51
CA ARG A 140 9.47 -8.96 -2.07
C ARG A 140 8.78 -10.13 -2.80
N CYS A 141 7.48 -10.29 -2.55
CA CYS A 141 6.57 -11.19 -3.26
C CYS A 141 5.25 -10.47 -3.54
N GLY A 142 5.20 -9.70 -4.63
CA GLY A 142 4.10 -8.75 -4.87
C GLY A 142 4.04 -7.70 -3.75
N HIS A 143 2.88 -7.61 -3.09
CA HIS A 143 2.70 -6.82 -1.88
C HIS A 143 3.32 -7.45 -0.63
N LEU A 144 3.52 -8.77 -0.59
CA LEU A 144 4.02 -9.49 0.59
C LEU A 144 5.54 -9.39 0.74
N PHE A 145 6.01 -9.59 1.98
CA PHE A 145 7.42 -9.80 2.30
C PHE A 145 7.66 -11.20 2.86
N CYS A 146 8.33 -12.05 2.08
CA CYS A 146 8.64 -13.42 2.47
C CYS A 146 10.02 -13.51 3.13
N ALA A 147 10.21 -14.48 4.02
CA ALA A 147 11.47 -14.69 4.73
C ALA A 147 12.55 -15.27 3.82
N ALA A 148 13.67 -14.57 3.68
CA ALA A 148 14.77 -14.95 2.81
C ALA A 148 15.42 -16.26 3.28
N GLY A 149 15.66 -17.18 2.34
CA GLY A 149 16.32 -18.47 2.61
C GLY A 149 15.46 -19.53 3.32
N THR A 150 14.25 -19.20 3.77
CA THR A 150 13.29 -20.16 4.32
C THR A 150 12.00 -20.26 3.52
N GLU A 151 11.68 -19.24 2.72
CA GLU A 151 10.49 -19.20 1.88
C GLU A 151 10.85 -18.83 0.43
N TYR A 152 9.99 -19.22 -0.51
CA TYR A 152 9.98 -18.72 -1.87
C TYR A 152 8.64 -18.00 -2.14
N CYS A 153 8.67 -17.07 -3.09
CA CYS A 153 7.48 -16.38 -3.57
C CYS A 153 6.78 -17.23 -4.63
N GLN A 154 5.50 -17.52 -4.43
CA GLN A 154 4.66 -18.11 -5.47
C GLN A 154 3.73 -17.04 -6.01
N ARG A 155 3.77 -16.85 -7.34
CA ARG A 155 2.89 -15.94 -8.07
C ARG A 155 1.89 -16.74 -8.90
N GLY A 156 0.61 -16.65 -8.62
CA GLY A 156 -0.46 -17.09 -9.50
C GLY A 156 -0.81 -15.96 -10.46
N VAL A 157 -0.51 -16.12 -11.75
CA VAL A 157 -0.85 -15.10 -12.74
C VAL A 157 -2.33 -15.19 -13.06
N SER A 158 -3.07 -14.09 -12.92
CA SER A 158 -4.47 -14.03 -13.34
C SER A 158 -4.58 -14.15 -14.86
N ASP A 159 -5.45 -15.04 -15.34
CA ASP A 159 -5.82 -15.14 -16.77
C ASP A 159 -6.84 -14.07 -17.19
N VAL A 160 -7.47 -13.42 -16.21
CA VAL A 160 -8.41 -12.33 -16.41
C VAL A 160 -7.69 -11.00 -16.20
N GLY A 161 -7.57 -10.21 -17.27
CA GLY A 161 -6.97 -8.88 -17.19
C GLY A 161 -7.77 -7.93 -16.29
N GLY A 162 -7.07 -7.13 -15.48
CA GLY A 162 -7.69 -6.27 -14.47
C GLY A 162 -8.06 -7.02 -13.19
N TYR A 163 -7.47 -8.18 -12.93
CA TYR A 163 -7.47 -8.81 -11.62
C TYR A 163 -6.02 -8.97 -11.17
N ALA A 164 -5.79 -8.71 -9.88
CA ALA A 164 -4.50 -8.88 -9.27
C ALA A 164 -4.02 -10.33 -9.36
N ASP A 165 -2.70 -10.49 -9.44
CA ASP A 165 -2.09 -11.80 -9.28
C ASP A 165 -2.20 -12.27 -7.84
N ASP A 166 -2.27 -13.58 -7.65
CA ASP A 166 -2.20 -14.19 -6.34
C ASP A 166 -0.73 -14.29 -5.90
N TRP A 167 -0.43 -13.86 -4.68
CA TRP A 167 0.91 -13.94 -4.11
C TRP A 167 0.90 -14.73 -2.81
N ALA A 168 1.86 -15.64 -2.65
CA ALA A 168 2.00 -16.43 -1.43
C ALA A 168 3.46 -16.65 -1.06
N CYS A 169 3.77 -16.50 0.22
CA CYS A 169 5.03 -16.98 0.80
C CYS A 169 4.88 -18.46 1.13
N VAL A 170 5.69 -19.29 0.48
CA VAL A 170 5.64 -20.74 0.65
C VAL A 170 6.96 -21.23 1.22
N ALA A 171 6.89 -22.08 2.24
CA ALA A 171 8.09 -22.63 2.88
C ALA A 171 8.90 -23.47 1.89
N ILE A 172 10.21 -23.25 1.88
CA ILE A 172 11.15 -24.05 1.10
C ILE A 172 11.12 -25.50 1.63
N PRO A 173 11.00 -26.50 0.75
CA PRO A 173 11.04 -27.90 1.15
C PRO A 173 12.32 -28.24 1.92
N ALA A 174 12.21 -29.03 2.99
CA ALA A 174 13.38 -29.45 3.78
C ALA A 174 14.40 -30.24 2.95
N ALA A 175 14.01 -30.82 1.80
CA ALA A 175 14.94 -31.45 0.86
C ALA A 175 15.92 -30.45 0.23
N CYS A 176 15.53 -29.18 0.12
CA CYS A 176 16.32 -28.09 -0.46
C CYS A 176 17.17 -27.33 0.56
N ASN A 177 17.02 -27.60 1.85
CA ASN A 177 17.74 -26.90 2.92
C ASN A 177 18.35 -27.89 3.93
N PRO A 178 19.70 -27.95 4.13
CA PRO A 178 20.72 -26.99 3.70
C PRO A 178 21.40 -27.35 2.37
N GLY A 179 20.65 -27.91 1.41
CA GLY A 179 21.14 -28.23 0.07
C GLY A 179 21.53 -26.99 -0.76
N ALA A 180 21.79 -27.20 -2.05
CA ALA A 180 21.90 -26.09 -2.99
C ALA A 180 20.49 -25.49 -3.18
N LEU A 181 20.21 -24.40 -2.44
CA LEU A 181 18.97 -23.66 -2.61
C LEU A 181 19.05 -22.89 -3.93
N ASP A 182 18.53 -23.50 -4.98
CA ASP A 182 18.47 -22.99 -6.34
C ASP A 182 17.14 -23.37 -7.00
N CYS A 183 16.87 -22.79 -8.18
CA CYS A 183 15.68 -23.14 -8.95
C CYS A 183 15.65 -24.62 -9.42
N ALA A 184 16.79 -25.32 -9.44
CA ALA A 184 16.79 -26.74 -9.79
C ALA A 184 16.20 -27.58 -8.65
N CYS A 185 16.41 -27.19 -7.40
CA CYS A 185 15.79 -27.86 -6.26
C CYS A 185 14.28 -27.63 -6.18
N LEU A 186 13.79 -26.44 -6.55
CA LEU A 186 12.37 -26.11 -6.58
C LEU A 186 11.64 -26.62 -7.82
N ALA A 187 12.30 -27.37 -8.71
CA ALA A 187 11.72 -27.82 -9.98
C ALA A 187 10.52 -28.77 -9.81
N ASP A 188 10.46 -29.50 -8.69
CA ASP A 188 9.37 -30.44 -8.36
C ASP A 188 8.18 -29.74 -7.68
N GLU A 189 8.33 -28.48 -7.25
CA GLU A 189 7.25 -27.69 -6.66
C GLU A 189 6.24 -27.22 -7.72
N PRO A 190 5.01 -26.86 -7.33
CA PRO A 190 4.04 -26.28 -8.25
C PRO A 190 4.67 -25.10 -9.00
N CYS A 191 4.68 -25.20 -10.33
CA CYS A 191 5.22 -24.17 -11.21
C CYS A 191 6.76 -24.00 -11.13
N GLY A 192 7.47 -24.98 -10.58
CA GLY A 192 8.94 -25.01 -10.49
C GLY A 192 9.65 -24.85 -11.84
N ALA A 193 9.00 -25.26 -12.94
CA ALA A 193 9.50 -25.01 -14.30
C ALA A 193 9.62 -23.52 -14.67
N TRP A 194 8.99 -22.63 -13.91
CA TRP A 194 8.94 -21.18 -14.10
C TRP A 194 9.53 -20.46 -12.88
N CYS A 195 10.59 -21.03 -12.31
CA CYS A 195 11.36 -20.42 -11.24
C CYS A 195 12.37 -19.40 -11.78
N THR A 196 12.39 -18.23 -11.16
CA THR A 196 13.46 -17.23 -11.32
C THR A 196 14.13 -16.97 -9.97
N GLN A 197 15.44 -16.79 -9.98
CA GLN A 197 16.25 -16.55 -8.79
C GLN A 197 17.03 -15.25 -8.93
N ASP A 198 16.95 -14.40 -7.91
CA ASP A 198 17.81 -13.22 -7.75
C ASP A 198 18.50 -13.30 -6.37
N GLY A 199 19.79 -13.65 -6.35
CA GLY A 199 20.49 -13.94 -5.09
C GLY A 199 19.85 -15.10 -4.33
N THR A 200 19.27 -14.80 -3.16
CA THR A 200 18.57 -15.76 -2.27
C THR A 200 17.05 -15.71 -2.42
N ASP A 201 16.56 -14.90 -3.36
CA ASP A 201 15.15 -14.62 -3.52
C ASP A 201 14.64 -15.45 -4.70
N PHE A 202 13.58 -16.22 -4.44
CA PHE A 202 13.04 -17.18 -5.40
C PHE A 202 11.61 -16.82 -5.72
N THR A 203 11.27 -16.78 -7.01
CA THR A 203 9.90 -16.56 -7.48
C THR A 203 9.49 -17.66 -8.45
N LEU A 204 8.47 -18.43 -8.10
CA LEU A 204 7.83 -19.42 -8.96
C LEU A 204 6.57 -18.80 -9.54
N THR A 205 6.56 -18.61 -10.85
CA THR A 205 5.41 -18.03 -11.55
C THR A 205 4.52 -19.13 -12.11
N CYS A 206 3.35 -19.30 -11.51
CA CYS A 206 2.29 -20.17 -11.99
C CYS A 206 1.49 -19.48 -13.10
N PRO A 207 1.62 -19.92 -14.37
CA PRO A 207 0.70 -19.45 -15.40
C PRO A 207 -0.72 -19.88 -15.01
N GLY A 208 -1.68 -18.94 -15.07
CA GLY A 208 -3.09 -19.19 -14.79
C GLY A 208 -3.64 -20.39 -15.58
N GLY A 209 -4.50 -21.18 -14.92
CA GLY A 209 -5.13 -22.38 -15.47
C GLY A 209 -6.46 -22.11 -16.15
#